data_AF-X1RW89-F1
#
_entry.id   AF-X1RW89-F1
#
_cell.length_a   1.000
_cell.length_b   1.000
_cell.length_c   1.000
_cell.angle_alpha   90.00
_cell.angle_beta   90.00
_cell.angle_gamma   90.00
#
_symmetry.space_group_name_H-M   'P 1'
#
loop_
_entity.id
_entity.type
_entity.pdbx_description
1 polymer ?
#
loop_
_entity_poly.entity_id
_entity_poly.type
_entity_poly.pdbx_seq_one_letter_code
_entity_poly.pdbx_strand_id
1 'polypeptide(L)'
;MTIERFDVRIYDGKKLSRVAADIIREVTVEIILNNRKIITIACTGNHLKELAVGFLRSEGVIETLEDLKKVVVSHEEGRVDIFTKKGDKPSISMKTIASSGSRGDRMDKIPSGVLESEIAISSHHVLNLMEDLLKSSNLHSATHGTHCSALADVNGILVSREDIGRHNTIDMLGGYSLLEEIDCSDKIIVTTGRVSSEIVTKVWGRANSGL
;
A
#
# COMPACT_ATOMS: atom_id res chain seq x y z
N MET A 1 17.42 8.03 1.57
CA MET A 1 17.71 7.03 2.61
C MET A 1 16.48 6.93 3.50
N THR A 2 15.91 5.73 3.66
CA THR A 2 14.59 5.50 4.30
C THR A 2 14.68 5.32 5.82
N ILE A 3 15.88 5.09 6.36
CA ILE A 3 16.15 4.94 7.79
C ILE A 3 17.11 6.07 8.20
N GLU A 4 16.82 6.70 9.33
CA GLU A 4 17.65 7.71 9.96
C GLU A 4 18.02 7.27 11.38
N ARG A 5 19.23 7.64 11.83
CA ARG A 5 19.76 7.20 13.12
C ARG A 5 19.70 8.34 14.13
N PHE A 6 19.05 8.11 15.26
CA PHE A 6 18.86 9.11 16.31
C PHE A 6 19.39 8.64 17.65
N ASP A 7 19.95 9.57 18.42
CA ASP A 7 20.23 9.36 19.84
C ASP A 7 18.93 9.44 20.65
N VAL A 8 18.43 8.29 21.08
CA VAL A 8 17.20 8.17 21.87
C VAL A 8 17.51 7.86 23.32
N ARG A 9 16.54 8.10 24.21
CA ARG A 9 16.62 7.69 25.61
C ARG A 9 15.67 6.52 25.86
N ILE A 10 16.20 5.41 26.39
CA ILE A 10 15.42 4.23 26.75
C ILE A 10 15.42 4.08 28.28
N TYR A 11 14.23 3.85 28.84
CA TYR A 11 14.03 3.49 30.23
C TYR A 11 13.68 2.00 30.33
N ASP A 12 14.53 1.21 30.99
CA ASP A 12 14.36 -0.25 31.14
C ASP A 12 13.56 -0.66 32.39
N GLY A 13 12.90 0.32 33.05
CA GLY A 13 12.24 0.12 34.34
C GLY A 13 13.12 0.43 35.54
N LYS A 14 14.44 0.66 35.36
CA LYS A 14 15.39 1.00 36.45
C LYS A 14 16.22 2.24 36.15
N LYS A 15 16.71 2.40 34.92
CA LYS A 15 17.61 3.50 34.54
C LYS A 15 17.28 4.06 33.16
N LEU A 16 17.56 5.35 32.99
CA LEU A 16 17.54 5.99 31.69
C LEU A 16 18.92 5.84 31.03
N SER A 17 18.97 5.35 29.81
CA SER A 17 20.20 5.22 29.02
C SER A 17 20.04 5.86 27.65
N ARG A 18 21.15 6.34 27.07
CA ARG A 18 21.18 6.84 25.69
C ARG A 18 21.66 5.74 24.77
N VAL A 19 20.93 5.48 23.69
CA VAL A 19 21.32 4.54 22.65
C VAL A 19 21.04 5.14 21.28
N ALA A 20 21.82 4.74 20.27
CA ALA A 20 21.52 5.09 18.90
C ALA A 20 20.48 4.09 18.35
N ALA A 21 19.35 4.60 17.87
CA ALA A 21 18.27 3.79 17.31
C ALA A 21 18.03 4.16 15.83
N ASP A 22 17.68 3.14 15.04
CA ASP A 22 17.27 3.27 13.66
C ASP A 22 15.78 3.57 13.61
N ILE A 23 15.42 4.72 13.03
CA ILE A 23 14.05 5.23 12.95
C ILE A 23 13.66 5.34 11.49
N ILE A 24 12.45 4.89 11.16
CA ILE A 24 11.90 5.03 9.82
C ILE A 24 11.66 6.51 9.49
N ARG A 25 12.04 6.92 8.28
CA ARG A 25 11.75 8.26 7.78
C ARG A 25 10.37 8.30 7.14
N GLU A 26 9.56 9.25 7.59
CA GLU A 26 8.31 9.64 6.93
C GLU A 26 8.58 10.77 5.93
N VAL A 27 8.08 10.61 4.70
CA VAL A 27 8.09 11.64 3.66
C VAL A 27 6.71 11.81 3.06
N THR A 28 6.44 12.97 2.48
CA THR A 28 5.19 13.24 1.77
C THR A 28 5.40 13.13 0.27
N VAL A 29 4.50 12.43 -0.42
CA VAL A 29 4.44 12.37 -1.89
C VAL A 29 3.15 13.02 -2.41
N GLU A 30 3.26 13.92 -3.37
CA GLU A 30 2.13 14.50 -4.09
C GLU A 30 1.77 13.63 -5.31
N ILE A 31 0.50 13.26 -5.43
CA ILE A 31 -0.02 12.61 -6.64
C ILE A 31 -0.72 13.67 -7.49
N ILE A 32 -0.23 13.84 -8.71
CA ILE A 32 -0.75 14.76 -9.71
C ILE A 32 -1.40 13.93 -10.81
N LEU A 33 -2.70 14.12 -11.05
CA LEU A 33 -3.44 13.44 -12.09
C LEU A 33 -3.80 14.45 -13.19
N ASN A 34 -3.34 14.20 -14.41
CA ASN A 34 -3.56 15.07 -15.57
C ASN A 34 -3.30 16.56 -15.25
N ASN A 35 -2.13 16.85 -14.64
CA ASN A 35 -1.70 18.19 -14.21
C ASN A 35 -2.49 18.81 -13.04
N ARG A 36 -3.31 18.04 -12.32
CA ARG A 36 -4.03 18.52 -11.13
C ARG A 36 -3.62 17.72 -9.90
N LYS A 37 -3.18 18.39 -8.83
CA LYS A 37 -2.92 17.73 -7.56
C LYS A 37 -4.22 17.16 -6.99
N ILE A 38 -4.22 15.87 -6.68
CA ILE A 38 -5.39 15.17 -6.12
C ILE A 38 -5.23 14.83 -4.64
N ILE A 39 -4.01 14.49 -4.20
CA ILE A 39 -3.72 14.11 -2.81
C ILE A 39 -2.23 14.27 -2.49
N THR A 40 -1.93 14.41 -1.19
CA THR A 40 -0.59 14.23 -0.62
C THR A 40 -0.64 13.05 0.36
N ILE A 41 0.26 12.08 0.19
CA ILE A 41 0.33 10.85 1.00
C ILE A 41 1.61 10.86 1.82
N ALA A 42 1.50 10.61 3.13
CA ALA A 42 2.66 10.27 3.97
C ALA A 42 3.05 8.80 3.75
N CYS A 43 4.33 8.55 3.45
CA CYS A 43 4.85 7.21 3.12
C CYS A 43 6.36 7.10 3.44
N THR A 44 6.94 5.94 3.15
CA THR A 44 8.38 5.66 3.26
C THR A 44 9.21 6.23 2.11
N GLY A 45 8.57 6.70 1.04
CA GLY A 45 9.26 7.16 -0.18
C GLY A 45 9.65 6.04 -1.16
N ASN A 46 9.30 4.79 -0.86
CA ASN A 46 9.59 3.64 -1.70
C ASN A 46 8.40 3.29 -2.62
N HIS A 47 8.67 2.61 -3.72
CA HIS A 47 7.65 2.10 -4.66
C HIS A 47 6.59 3.13 -5.08
N LEU A 48 6.99 4.41 -5.21
CA LEU A 48 6.06 5.54 -5.43
C LEU A 48 5.16 5.36 -6.65
N LYS A 49 5.69 4.75 -7.72
CA LYS A 49 4.91 4.43 -8.93
C LYS A 49 3.73 3.52 -8.58
N GLU A 50 3.99 2.43 -7.86
CA GLU A 50 2.99 1.44 -7.47
C GLU A 50 2.02 2.01 -6.44
N LEU A 51 2.51 2.75 -5.45
CA LEU A 51 1.69 3.45 -4.47
C LEU A 51 0.67 4.37 -5.17
N ALA A 52 1.12 5.18 -6.12
CA ALA A 52 0.27 6.15 -6.78
C ALA A 52 -0.74 5.48 -7.74
N VAL A 53 -0.31 4.48 -8.51
CA VAL A 53 -1.18 3.69 -9.39
C VAL A 53 -2.22 2.92 -8.58
N GLY A 54 -1.79 2.24 -7.52
CA GLY A 54 -2.66 1.50 -6.62
C GLY A 54 -3.67 2.38 -5.92
N PHE A 55 -3.25 3.56 -5.43
CA PHE A 55 -4.15 4.55 -4.86
C PHE A 55 -5.25 4.92 -5.87
N LEU A 56 -4.90 5.29 -7.10
CA LEU A 56 -5.88 5.62 -8.14
C LEU A 56 -6.83 4.47 -8.47
N ARG A 57 -6.31 3.23 -8.51
CA ARG A 57 -7.13 2.01 -8.72
C ARG A 57 -8.11 1.80 -7.57
N SER A 58 -7.62 1.93 -6.33
CA SER A 58 -8.41 1.77 -5.10
C SER A 58 -9.54 2.80 -4.98
N GLU A 59 -9.31 4.00 -5.52
CA GLU A 59 -10.26 5.10 -5.58
C GLU A 59 -11.19 5.03 -6.81
N GLY A 60 -10.98 4.05 -7.71
CA GLY A 60 -11.78 3.83 -8.90
C GLY A 60 -11.59 4.87 -10.00
N VAL A 61 -10.44 5.55 -10.00
CA VAL A 61 -10.06 6.49 -11.06
C VAL A 61 -9.59 5.75 -12.31
N ILE A 62 -8.87 4.65 -12.10
CA ILE A 62 -8.41 3.73 -13.14
C ILE A 62 -8.84 2.31 -12.79
N GLU A 63 -9.05 1.48 -13.80
CA GLU A 63 -9.43 0.08 -13.62
C GLU A 63 -8.43 -0.85 -14.31
N THR A 64 -7.97 -0.47 -15.50
CA THR A 64 -7.07 -1.27 -16.34
C THR A 64 -5.77 -0.53 -16.64
N LEU A 65 -4.74 -1.26 -17.05
CA LEU A 65 -3.47 -0.67 -17.50
C LEU A 65 -3.69 0.28 -18.68
N GLU A 66 -4.67 -0.01 -19.53
CA GLU A 66 -5.06 0.84 -20.64
C GLU A 66 -5.55 2.24 -20.24
N ASP A 67 -6.07 2.43 -19.02
CA ASP A 67 -6.47 3.74 -18.55
C ASP A 67 -5.25 4.67 -18.38
N LEU A 68 -4.05 4.12 -18.21
CA LEU A 68 -2.79 4.85 -18.01
C LEU A 68 -2.14 5.20 -19.35
N LYS A 69 -1.75 6.46 -19.51
CA LYS A 69 -0.91 6.93 -20.62
C LYS A 69 0.56 7.04 -20.23
N LYS A 70 0.81 7.58 -19.03
CA LYS A 70 2.17 7.85 -18.55
C LYS A 70 2.18 7.98 -17.04
N VAL A 71 3.23 7.49 -16.40
CA VAL A 71 3.54 7.73 -14.98
C VAL A 71 4.98 8.23 -14.88
N VAL A 72 5.18 9.37 -14.23
CA VAL A 72 6.50 9.98 -13.99
C VAL A 72 6.70 10.12 -12.50
N VAL A 73 7.81 9.60 -11.99
CA VAL A 73 8.16 9.68 -10.57
C VAL A 73 9.34 10.63 -10.40
N SER A 74 9.15 11.65 -9.57
CA SER A 74 10.18 12.61 -9.18
C SER A 74 10.48 12.40 -7.68
N HIS A 75 11.50 11.58 -7.39
CA HIS A 75 11.87 11.27 -6.00
C HIS A 75 12.35 12.50 -5.21
N GLU A 76 13.10 13.39 -5.85
CA GLU A 76 13.61 14.62 -5.21
C GLU A 76 12.50 15.60 -4.84
N GLU A 77 11.48 15.70 -5.71
CA GLU A 77 10.33 16.58 -5.50
C GLU A 77 9.25 15.95 -4.62
N GLY A 78 9.36 14.65 -4.31
CA GLY A 78 8.28 13.91 -3.64
C GLY A 78 6.99 13.98 -4.46
N ARG A 79 7.05 13.65 -5.76
CA ARG A 79 5.92 13.85 -6.68
C ARG A 79 5.77 12.69 -7.65
N VAL A 80 4.53 12.33 -7.96
CA VAL A 80 4.17 11.37 -9.02
C VAL A 80 3.13 11.99 -9.95
N ASP A 81 3.49 12.20 -11.21
CA ASP A 81 2.59 12.65 -12.27
C ASP A 81 2.02 11.46 -13.03
N ILE A 82 0.69 11.34 -13.04
CA ILE A 82 -0.06 10.30 -13.74
C ILE A 82 -0.94 10.95 -14.80
N PHE A 83 -0.81 10.46 -16.02
CA PHE A 83 -1.65 10.86 -17.15
C PHE A 83 -2.55 9.70 -17.55
N THR A 84 -3.85 9.96 -17.69
CA THR A 84 -4.87 8.94 -17.99
C THR A 84 -5.65 9.25 -19.28
N LYS A 85 -6.36 8.25 -19.80
CA LYS A 85 -7.29 8.41 -20.94
C LYS A 85 -8.57 9.17 -20.54
N LYS A 86 -9.12 8.88 -19.37
CA LYS A 86 -10.32 9.54 -18.83
C LYS A 86 -9.99 10.97 -18.39
N GLY A 87 -10.86 11.93 -18.72
CA GLY A 87 -10.68 13.35 -18.39
C GLY A 87 -10.80 13.65 -16.90
N ASP A 88 -10.36 14.84 -16.50
CA ASP A 88 -10.07 15.33 -15.12
C ASP A 88 -11.26 15.46 -14.16
N LYS A 89 -12.25 14.57 -14.24
CA LYS A 89 -13.36 14.52 -13.29
C LYS A 89 -13.25 13.41 -12.25
N PRO A 90 -12.13 13.23 -11.52
CA PRO A 90 -12.27 12.64 -10.19
C PRO A 90 -13.10 13.63 -9.36
N SER A 91 -14.20 13.17 -8.77
CA SER A 91 -14.84 13.86 -7.65
C SER A 91 -13.98 13.79 -6.37
N ILE A 92 -12.68 13.54 -6.51
CA ILE A 92 -11.73 13.18 -5.47
C ILE A 92 -10.75 14.34 -5.38
N SER A 93 -11.17 15.39 -4.69
CA SER A 93 -10.26 16.40 -4.18
C SER A 93 -10.19 16.19 -2.67
N MET A 94 -9.23 15.40 -2.21
CA MET A 94 -8.90 15.33 -0.79
C MET A 94 -7.83 16.40 -0.53
N LYS A 95 -8.26 17.53 0.02
CA LYS A 95 -7.36 18.67 0.33
C LYS A 95 -6.47 18.43 1.55
N THR A 96 -6.54 17.26 2.18
CA THR A 96 -5.81 16.92 3.41
C THR A 96 -4.68 15.95 3.11
N ILE A 97 -3.56 16.08 3.82
CA ILE A 97 -2.53 15.03 3.88
C ILE A 97 -3.21 13.79 4.47
N ALA A 98 -3.47 12.80 3.63
CA ALA A 98 -4.10 11.58 4.10
C ALA A 98 -3.03 10.70 4.73
N SER A 99 -3.21 10.36 5.99
CA SER A 99 -2.67 9.10 6.55
C SER A 99 -3.51 7.96 5.97
N SER A 100 -3.40 7.76 4.64
CA SER A 100 -4.00 6.77 3.72
C SER A 100 -5.25 5.94 4.10
N GLY A 101 -6.08 6.41 5.01
CA GLY A 101 -7.26 5.71 5.55
C GLY A 101 -8.36 6.65 6.04
N SER A 102 -8.11 7.97 6.07
CA SER A 102 -9.17 8.96 6.27
C SER A 102 -9.94 9.16 4.97
N ARG A 103 -10.68 8.14 4.52
CA ARG A 103 -11.73 8.34 3.52
C ARG A 103 -12.79 9.22 4.18
N GLY A 104 -12.83 10.50 3.80
CA GLY A 104 -14.02 11.32 4.06
C GLY A 104 -15.22 10.66 3.39
N ASP A 105 -16.20 10.25 4.19
CA ASP A 105 -17.59 9.95 3.85
C ASP A 105 -17.90 8.91 2.76
N ARG A 106 -16.92 8.25 2.13
CA ARG A 106 -17.17 7.22 1.09
C ARG A 106 -17.36 5.81 1.66
N MET A 107 -18.15 5.71 2.73
CA MET A 107 -18.57 4.43 3.34
C MET A 107 -19.55 3.63 2.45
N ASP A 108 -20.07 4.24 1.39
CA ASP A 108 -21.17 3.71 0.55
C ASP A 108 -20.77 2.63 -0.46
N LYS A 109 -19.54 2.08 -0.42
CA LYS A 109 -19.08 1.05 -1.36
C LYS A 109 -18.41 -0.13 -0.68
N ILE A 110 -18.94 -0.60 0.44
CA ILE A 110 -18.60 -1.96 0.88
C ILE A 110 -19.15 -2.91 -0.19
N PRO A 111 -18.32 -3.77 -0.81
CA PRO A 111 -18.80 -4.73 -1.78
C PRO A 111 -19.91 -5.59 -1.17
N SER A 112 -20.97 -5.81 -1.92
CA SER A 112 -22.07 -6.70 -1.54
C SER A 112 -22.04 -7.96 -2.41
N GLY A 113 -22.39 -9.10 -1.81
CA GLY A 113 -22.38 -10.40 -2.47
C GLY A 113 -21.49 -11.42 -1.77
N VAL A 114 -21.38 -12.61 -2.35
CA VAL A 114 -20.42 -13.63 -1.93
C VAL A 114 -19.28 -13.59 -2.92
N LEU A 115 -18.04 -13.48 -2.43
CA LEU A 115 -16.86 -13.71 -3.26
C LEU A 115 -16.65 -15.22 -3.35
N GLU A 116 -16.90 -15.79 -4.53
CA GLU A 116 -16.52 -17.18 -4.79
C GLU A 116 -15.03 -17.23 -5.11
N SER A 117 -14.33 -18.15 -4.45
CA SER A 117 -12.90 -18.38 -4.67
C SER A 117 -12.64 -19.87 -4.54
N GLU A 118 -11.87 -20.42 -5.47
CA GLU A 118 -11.43 -21.82 -5.44
C GLU A 118 -10.14 -21.99 -4.61
N ILE A 119 -9.59 -20.90 -4.05
CA ILE A 119 -8.35 -20.95 -3.26
C ILE A 119 -8.58 -21.79 -2.00
N ALA A 120 -7.88 -22.92 -1.93
CA ALA A 120 -7.79 -23.74 -0.74
C ALA A 120 -6.38 -23.66 -0.17
N ILE A 121 -6.26 -23.19 1.07
CA ILE A 121 -4.98 -23.07 1.77
C ILE A 121 -5.09 -23.67 3.17
N SER A 122 -4.06 -24.43 3.58
CA SER A 122 -4.01 -25.01 4.92
C SER A 122 -3.62 -23.97 5.97
N SER A 123 -4.06 -24.14 7.22
CA SER A 123 -3.66 -23.27 8.32
C SER A 123 -2.14 -23.21 8.51
N HIS A 124 -1.43 -24.33 8.30
CA HIS A 124 0.03 -24.38 8.34
C HIS A 124 0.65 -23.49 7.25
N HIS A 125 0.11 -23.51 6.04
CA HIS A 125 0.61 -22.69 4.95
C HIS A 125 0.38 -21.20 5.22
N VAL A 126 -0.79 -20.82 5.78
CA VAL A 126 -1.06 -19.43 6.20
C VAL A 126 -0.02 -18.95 7.22
N LEU A 127 0.32 -19.77 8.21
CA LEU A 127 1.33 -19.44 9.21
C LEU A 127 2.72 -19.28 8.58
N ASN A 128 3.10 -20.17 7.66
CA ASN A 128 4.37 -20.06 6.93
C ASN A 128 4.46 -18.74 6.14
N LEU A 129 3.40 -18.36 5.41
CA LEU A 129 3.38 -17.10 4.67
C LEU A 129 3.56 -15.88 5.60
N MET A 130 2.96 -15.91 6.80
CA MET A 130 3.16 -14.85 7.79
C MET A 130 4.61 -14.80 8.28
N GLU A 131 5.24 -15.95 8.54
CA GLU A 131 6.65 -15.99 8.89
C GLU A 131 7.55 -15.47 7.77
N ASP A 132 7.29 -15.87 6.53
CA ASP A 132 8.07 -15.47 5.36
C ASP A 132 7.92 -13.96 5.06
N LEU A 133 6.73 -13.40 5.32
CA LEU A 133 6.52 -11.96 5.26
C LEU A 133 7.38 -11.24 6.31
N LEU A 134 7.38 -11.70 7.56
CA LEU A 134 8.17 -11.08 8.62
C LEU A 134 9.68 -11.22 8.36
N LYS A 135 10.14 -12.38 7.89
CA LYS A 135 11.54 -12.63 7.53
C LYS A 135 12.01 -11.75 6.36
N SER A 136 11.13 -11.43 5.42
CA SER A 136 11.47 -10.59 4.25
C SER A 136 11.30 -9.08 4.48
N SER A 137 10.79 -8.66 5.65
CA SER A 137 10.50 -7.25 5.98
C SER A 137 11.68 -6.54 6.66
N ASN A 138 12.63 -6.09 5.85
CA ASN A 138 13.88 -5.49 6.32
C ASN A 138 13.67 -4.15 7.03
N LEU A 139 12.79 -3.28 6.53
CA LEU A 139 12.54 -1.98 7.15
C LEU A 139 11.87 -2.15 8.52
N HIS A 140 10.93 -3.09 8.61
CA HIS A 140 10.26 -3.44 9.85
C HIS A 140 11.23 -4.04 10.85
N SER A 141 12.06 -5.00 10.44
CA SER A 141 13.06 -5.59 11.34
C SER A 141 14.06 -4.57 11.88
N ALA A 142 14.41 -3.55 11.08
CA ALA A 142 15.36 -2.53 11.50
C ALA A 142 14.71 -1.46 12.39
N THR A 143 13.48 -1.05 12.10
CA THR A 143 12.89 0.18 12.70
C THR A 143 11.65 -0.08 13.56
N HIS A 144 10.98 -1.21 13.36
CA HIS A 144 9.67 -1.55 13.93
C HIS A 144 8.57 -0.52 13.63
N GLY A 145 8.82 0.40 12.68
CA GLY A 145 7.98 1.55 12.37
C GLY A 145 7.14 1.41 11.09
N THR A 146 7.11 0.22 10.49
CA THR A 146 6.40 -0.04 9.24
C THR A 146 5.35 -1.14 9.40
N HIS A 147 4.34 -1.09 8.54
CA HIS A 147 3.48 -2.21 8.19
C HIS A 147 4.07 -2.97 7.02
N CYS A 148 3.72 -4.26 6.92
CA CYS A 148 4.19 -5.17 5.90
C CYS A 148 2.99 -5.87 5.29
N SER A 149 2.95 -5.94 3.96
CA SER A 149 1.97 -6.76 3.25
C SER A 149 2.64 -7.49 2.09
N ALA A 150 2.11 -8.65 1.72
CA ALA A 150 2.54 -9.41 0.57
C ALA A 150 1.35 -9.86 -0.30
N LEU A 151 1.62 -9.95 -1.60
CA LEU A 151 0.81 -10.71 -2.54
C LEU A 151 1.46 -12.10 -2.65
N ALA A 152 0.67 -13.13 -2.39
CA ALA A 152 1.09 -14.52 -2.35
C ALA A 152 0.11 -15.38 -3.15
N ASP A 153 0.50 -16.62 -3.42
CA ASP A 153 -0.37 -17.69 -3.89
C ASP A 153 -0.15 -18.94 -3.00
N VAL A 154 -0.66 -20.09 -3.42
CA VAL A 154 -0.46 -21.37 -2.74
C VAL A 154 0.98 -21.91 -2.84
N ASN A 155 1.86 -21.27 -3.61
CA ASN A 155 3.26 -21.63 -3.77
C ASN A 155 4.20 -20.74 -2.95
N GLY A 156 3.77 -19.53 -2.57
CA GLY A 156 4.52 -18.65 -1.69
C GLY A 156 4.25 -17.16 -1.93
N ILE A 157 5.13 -16.31 -1.39
CA ILE A 157 5.10 -14.86 -1.60
C ILE A 157 5.64 -14.54 -3.01
N LEU A 158 4.85 -13.83 -3.81
CA LEU A 158 5.30 -13.26 -5.09
C LEU A 158 6.04 -11.95 -4.85
N VAL A 159 5.49 -11.09 -3.97
CA VAL A 159 6.04 -9.77 -3.70
C VAL A 159 5.61 -9.26 -2.33
N SER A 160 6.49 -8.54 -1.62
CA SER A 160 6.19 -7.86 -0.36
C SER A 160 6.44 -6.36 -0.44
N ARG A 161 5.69 -5.59 0.36
CA ARG A 161 5.77 -4.12 0.45
C ARG A 161 5.71 -3.67 1.90
N GLU A 162 6.56 -2.70 2.21
CA GLU A 162 6.69 -2.11 3.55
C GLU A 162 6.41 -0.62 3.47
N ASP A 163 5.59 -0.11 4.40
CA ASP A 163 5.33 1.32 4.50
C ASP A 163 4.89 1.72 5.92
N ILE A 164 5.05 2.99 6.29
CA ILE A 164 4.52 3.53 7.56
C ILE A 164 2.98 3.45 7.61
N GLY A 165 2.31 3.45 6.45
CA GLY A 165 0.86 3.32 6.34
C GLY A 165 0.43 1.93 5.88
N ARG A 166 -0.39 1.22 6.67
CA ARG A 166 -0.94 -0.09 6.28
C ARG A 166 -1.73 -0.08 4.97
N HIS A 167 -2.37 1.04 4.64
CA HIS A 167 -3.13 1.15 3.39
C HIS A 167 -2.20 1.38 2.20
N ASN A 168 -1.05 2.01 2.42
CA ASN A 168 -0.03 2.24 1.39
C ASN A 168 0.56 0.90 0.93
N THR A 169 0.79 -0.05 1.84
CA THR A 169 1.28 -1.38 1.45
C THR A 169 0.28 -2.10 0.56
N ILE A 170 -1.02 -2.03 0.85
CA ILE A 170 -2.07 -2.61 0.00
C ILE A 170 -2.19 -1.85 -1.33
N ASP A 171 -2.09 -0.52 -1.35
CA ASP A 171 -2.06 0.25 -2.58
C ASP A 171 -0.85 -0.14 -3.44
N MET A 172 0.35 -0.24 -2.87
CA MET A 172 1.53 -0.68 -3.62
C MET A 172 1.33 -2.09 -4.22
N LEU A 173 0.73 -3.03 -3.50
CA LEU A 173 0.42 -4.36 -4.06
C LEU A 173 -0.65 -4.29 -5.17
N GLY A 174 -1.68 -3.47 -5.01
CA GLY A 174 -2.71 -3.23 -6.02
C GLY A 174 -2.19 -2.51 -7.27
N GLY A 175 -1.19 -1.64 -7.10
CA GLY A 175 -0.47 -0.99 -8.18
C GLY A 175 0.51 -1.92 -8.89
N TYR A 176 1.26 -2.72 -8.14
CA TYR A 176 2.15 -3.75 -8.67
C TYR A 176 1.38 -4.76 -9.53
N SER A 177 0.29 -5.33 -9.01
CA SER A 177 -0.54 -6.27 -9.77
C SER A 177 -1.10 -5.68 -11.06
N LEU A 178 -1.49 -4.39 -11.05
CA LEU A 178 -1.97 -3.73 -12.27
C LEU A 178 -0.85 -3.47 -13.28
N LEU A 179 0.33 -3.06 -12.80
CA LEU A 179 1.47 -2.70 -13.66
C LEU A 179 2.13 -3.92 -14.28
N GLU A 180 2.16 -5.03 -13.56
CA GLU A 180 2.72 -6.31 -13.99
C GLU A 180 1.66 -7.27 -14.56
N GLU A 181 0.41 -6.80 -14.71
CA GLU A 181 -0.72 -7.56 -15.26
C GLU A 181 -0.92 -8.93 -14.58
N ILE A 182 -0.80 -8.95 -13.25
CA ILE A 182 -0.94 -10.16 -12.43
C ILE A 182 -2.41 -10.44 -12.18
N ASP A 183 -2.88 -11.58 -12.68
CA ASP A 183 -4.17 -12.14 -12.30
C ASP A 183 -4.19 -12.42 -10.79
N CYS A 184 -5.15 -11.77 -10.12
CA CYS A 184 -5.33 -11.83 -8.68
C CYS A 184 -6.43 -12.81 -8.24
N SER A 185 -7.05 -13.55 -9.16
CA SER A 185 -8.17 -14.47 -8.87
C SER A 185 -7.81 -15.63 -7.94
N ASP A 186 -6.55 -16.06 -7.97
CA ASP A 186 -5.95 -17.14 -7.18
C ASP A 186 -4.95 -16.62 -6.11
N LYS A 187 -4.91 -15.30 -5.88
CA LYS A 187 -3.93 -14.67 -5.00
C LYS A 187 -4.46 -14.41 -3.59
N ILE A 188 -3.52 -14.36 -2.66
CA ILE A 188 -3.72 -14.21 -1.23
C ILE A 188 -3.00 -12.93 -0.79
N ILE A 189 -3.67 -12.10 0.00
CA ILE A 189 -3.04 -10.96 0.68
C ILE A 189 -2.67 -11.37 2.10
N VAL A 190 -1.40 -11.20 2.43
CA VAL A 190 -0.83 -11.45 3.75
C VAL A 190 -0.44 -10.09 4.33
N THR A 191 -0.87 -9.73 5.54
CA THR A 191 -0.61 -8.38 6.08
C THR A 191 -0.45 -8.37 7.59
N THR A 192 0.44 -7.50 8.09
CA THR A 192 0.59 -7.22 9.53
C THR A 192 -0.40 -6.15 10.03
N GLY A 193 -1.05 -5.43 9.13
CA GLY A 193 -2.03 -4.40 9.46
C GLY A 193 -3.38 -4.97 9.88
N ARG A 194 -4.17 -4.18 10.62
CA ARG A 194 -5.58 -4.51 10.88
C ARG A 194 -6.37 -4.55 9.57
N VAL A 195 -7.17 -5.59 9.39
CA VAL A 195 -8.09 -5.74 8.25
C VAL A 195 -9.36 -4.92 8.51
N SER A 196 -9.34 -3.64 8.14
CA SER A 196 -10.53 -2.77 8.21
C SER A 196 -11.40 -2.89 6.96
N SER A 197 -12.62 -2.32 6.99
CA SER A 197 -13.54 -2.28 5.85
C SER A 197 -12.91 -1.63 4.62
N GLU A 198 -12.06 -0.63 4.79
CA GLU A 198 -11.35 0.02 3.69
C GLU A 198 -10.36 -0.95 3.04
N ILE A 199 -9.56 -1.67 3.83
CA ILE A 199 -8.62 -2.69 3.33
C ILE A 199 -9.37 -3.76 2.56
N VAL A 200 -10.46 -4.28 3.12
CA VAL A 200 -11.31 -5.28 2.45
C VAL A 200 -11.87 -4.71 1.15
N THR A 201 -12.33 -3.46 1.12
CA THR A 201 -12.88 -2.82 -0.09
C THR A 201 -11.82 -2.67 -1.19
N LYS A 202 -10.56 -2.39 -0.84
CA LYS A 202 -9.46 -2.31 -1.81
C LYS A 202 -9.17 -3.65 -2.48
N VAL A 203 -9.28 -4.75 -1.72
CA VAL A 203 -9.01 -6.11 -2.20
C VAL A 203 -10.24 -6.71 -2.90
N TRP A 204 -11.37 -6.77 -2.20
CA TRP A 204 -12.59 -7.42 -2.68
C TRP A 204 -13.33 -6.60 -3.73
N GLY A 205 -13.42 -5.28 -3.59
CA GLY A 205 -14.16 -4.43 -4.54
C GLY A 205 -13.66 -4.51 -5.98
N ARG A 206 -12.51 -5.16 -6.19
CA ARG A 206 -11.88 -5.37 -7.49
C ARG A 206 -11.66 -6.83 -7.87
N ALA A 207 -12.00 -7.80 -7.02
CA ALA A 207 -11.97 -9.22 -7.38
C ALA A 207 -12.98 -9.57 -8.50
N ASN A 208 -14.08 -8.81 -8.60
CA ASN A 208 -15.05 -8.95 -9.70
C ASN A 208 -14.62 -8.27 -11.02
N SER A 209 -13.41 -7.70 -11.10
CA SER A 209 -12.93 -7.05 -12.33
C SER A 209 -12.35 -8.04 -13.35
N GLY A 210 -12.16 -9.32 -12.97
CA GLY A 210 -11.67 -10.37 -13.89
C GLY A 210 -10.39 -9.99 -14.66
N LEU A 211 -9.49 -9.24 -14.01
CA LEU A 211 -8.16 -8.83 -14.50
C LEU A 211 -7.19 -8.73 -13.32
#